data_AF-A0A950W4Q4-F1
#
_entry.id   AF-A0A950W4Q4-F1
#
_cell.length_a   1.000
_cell.length_b   1.000
_cell.length_c   1.000
_cell.angle_alpha   90.00
_cell.angle_beta   90.00
_cell.angle_gamma   90.00
#
_symmetry.space_group_name_H-M   'P 1'
#
loop_
_entity.id
_entity.type
_entity.pdbx_description
1 polymer ?
#
loop_
_entity_poly.entity_id
_entity_poly.type
_entity_poly.pdbx_seq_one_letter_code
_entity_poly.pdbx_strand_id
1 'polypeptide(L)'
;MLIMSLLAAFQRAHANAIIDVDQDLLAAIRIGAPPPPVAARDIAMVGIVMFDAANAATGLNYHPYSYSGGAVAGASAEAAAYAAGYRMLENLFPAQTSSLQLTATSAINNLGLDLASRSISVGLGTGIANNFYAARSTDGSAVAQTPYTPGDQPGNYQFTIPTQTTVVLSGWGDVKPFAITSISSVAPPPLWGPGTPYPTEADYLASPQYLGDLRFVETHGCQACGQTQDELNLSAFWADTNGNAKFGSTETPPGHWVDIMDTVAGDAGLSLMQTARLGAMVGAALGDAGIVAWEVKNESDFWRPDTAIHFTGLGGGNDPSWQPLWPDPLFQSYISGHSTFSMAAATVLDDFFGTDAVSFCAEADPNAHDANNNPLTGAAAQRCFAGFTEAAAEAGGSRLIGGIHFASDNMQGLLTGERIGDQVAANAFTPAPEPSSLVTVATAMILFLGLVGGRQRRGEEERSLAAGILPRGPESRASAIRYSSPRRSRATCRRVSKR
;
A
#
# COMPACT_ATOMS: atom_id res chain seq x y z
N MET A 1 36.19 14.98 -22.69
CA MET A 1 36.34 15.47 -21.31
C MET A 1 35.62 14.48 -20.41
N LEU A 2 36.37 13.67 -19.65
CA LEU A 2 35.82 12.78 -18.64
C LEU A 2 35.28 13.64 -17.49
N ILE A 3 33.99 13.52 -17.18
CA ILE A 3 33.43 14.04 -15.93
C ILE A 3 33.50 12.87 -14.94
N MET A 4 34.48 12.91 -14.04
CA MET A 4 34.47 12.11 -12.82
C MET A 4 33.36 12.65 -11.92
N SER A 5 32.27 11.91 -11.77
CA SER A 5 31.30 12.16 -10.72
C SER A 5 31.91 11.73 -9.38
N LEU A 6 32.26 12.69 -8.53
CA LEU A 6 32.52 12.42 -7.12
C LEU A 6 31.22 11.91 -6.49
N LEU A 7 31.16 10.63 -6.14
CA LEU A 7 30.20 10.14 -5.16
C LEU A 7 30.57 10.74 -3.80
N ALA A 8 29.86 11.79 -3.40
CA ALA A 8 29.72 12.10 -1.99
C ALA A 8 28.89 10.96 -1.38
N ALA A 9 29.53 10.08 -0.62
CA ALA A 9 28.83 9.15 0.25
C ALA A 9 28.13 9.99 1.33
N PHE A 10 26.87 10.36 1.08
CA PHE A 10 26.01 10.81 2.15
C PHE A 10 25.85 9.64 3.12
N GLN A 11 26.47 9.73 4.29
CA GLN A 11 26.09 8.88 5.41
C GLN A 11 24.64 9.22 5.74
N ARG A 12 23.69 8.40 5.27
CA ARG A 12 22.32 8.42 5.77
C ARG A 12 22.39 8.15 7.27
N ALA A 13 21.66 8.93 8.06
CA ALA A 13 21.47 8.60 9.46
C ALA A 13 20.68 7.29 9.51
N HIS A 14 21.27 6.24 10.08
CA HIS A 14 20.65 4.92 10.20
C HIS A 14 19.40 5.02 11.08
N ALA A 15 18.21 4.88 10.47
CA ALA A 15 16.94 4.89 11.19
C ALA A 15 16.68 3.50 11.82
N ASN A 16 16.48 2.48 10.98
CA ASN A 16 16.65 1.05 11.29
C ASN A 16 16.73 0.26 9.96
N ALA A 17 17.11 -1.02 10.03
CA ALA A 17 17.35 -1.84 8.84
C ALA A 17 16.14 -1.99 7.89
N ILE A 18 14.91 -1.84 8.38
CA ILE A 18 13.69 -1.97 7.58
C ILE A 18 13.57 -0.77 6.62
N ILE A 19 13.61 0.45 7.19
CA ILE A 19 13.55 1.70 6.41
C ILE A 19 14.70 1.77 5.41
N ASP A 20 15.91 1.35 5.80
CA ASP A 20 17.06 1.36 4.88
C ASP A 20 16.82 0.47 3.64
N VAL A 21 16.25 -0.73 3.84
CA VAL A 21 15.92 -1.65 2.74
C VAL A 21 14.73 -1.14 1.94
N ASP A 22 13.71 -0.59 2.58
CA ASP A 22 12.53 -0.03 1.93
C ASP A 22 12.93 1.13 1.00
N GLN A 23 13.82 2.02 1.43
CA GLN A 23 14.33 3.09 0.58
C GLN A 23 15.12 2.58 -0.65
N ASP A 24 15.85 1.46 -0.50
CA ASP A 24 16.52 0.82 -1.64
C ASP A 24 15.56 0.03 -2.54
N LEU A 25 14.49 -0.54 -1.98
CA LEU A 25 13.38 -1.13 -2.73
C LEU A 25 12.70 -0.07 -3.61
N LEU A 26 12.37 1.10 -3.04
CA LEU A 26 11.75 2.20 -3.77
C LEU A 26 12.66 2.72 -4.88
N ALA A 27 13.97 2.80 -4.63
CA ALA A 27 14.95 3.09 -5.67
C ALA A 27 14.99 2.01 -6.77
N ALA A 28 14.92 0.72 -6.39
CA ALA A 28 14.91 -0.38 -7.34
C ALA A 28 13.63 -0.39 -8.20
N ILE A 29 12.47 -0.04 -7.64
CA ILE A 29 11.20 0.14 -8.35
C ILE A 29 11.31 1.29 -9.36
N ARG A 30 11.84 2.45 -8.97
CA ARG A 30 12.06 3.58 -9.90
C ARG A 30 12.91 3.18 -11.10
N ILE A 31 13.96 2.39 -10.88
CA ILE A 31 14.88 1.91 -11.94
C ILE A 31 14.22 0.83 -12.80
N GLY A 32 13.54 -0.13 -12.16
CA GLY A 32 12.93 -1.28 -12.84
C GLY A 32 11.63 -0.95 -13.58
N ALA A 33 10.95 0.12 -13.17
CA ALA A 33 9.64 0.53 -13.66
C ALA A 33 8.62 -0.63 -13.75
N PRO A 34 8.44 -1.45 -12.70
CA PRO A 34 7.42 -2.50 -12.72
C PRO A 34 6.01 -1.88 -12.71
N PRO A 35 5.02 -2.49 -13.39
CA PRO A 35 3.61 -2.17 -13.21
C PRO A 35 3.20 -2.08 -11.74
N PRO A 36 2.27 -1.18 -11.35
CA PRO A 36 1.83 -1.05 -9.95
C PRO A 36 1.49 -2.38 -9.24
N PRO A 37 0.78 -3.35 -9.84
CA PRO A 37 0.48 -4.61 -9.14
C PRO A 37 1.74 -5.48 -8.91
N VAL A 38 2.74 -5.39 -9.79
CA VAL A 38 4.04 -6.05 -9.60
C VAL A 38 4.81 -5.35 -8.48
N ALA A 39 4.87 -4.02 -8.49
CA ALA A 39 5.50 -3.24 -7.42
C ALA A 39 4.89 -3.56 -6.04
N ALA A 40 3.55 -3.63 -5.95
CA ALA A 40 2.84 -4.00 -4.74
C ALA A 40 3.20 -5.41 -4.24
N ARG A 41 3.29 -6.39 -5.15
CA ARG A 41 3.71 -7.75 -4.83
C ARG A 41 5.17 -7.79 -4.33
N ASP A 42 6.05 -7.04 -4.97
CA ASP A 42 7.47 -6.96 -4.60
C ASP A 42 7.64 -6.36 -3.19
N ILE A 43 6.90 -5.28 -2.89
CA ILE A 43 6.80 -4.68 -1.55
C ILE A 43 6.31 -5.70 -0.52
N ALA A 44 5.22 -6.42 -0.81
CA ALA A 44 4.72 -7.47 0.08
C ALA A 44 5.79 -8.51 0.38
N MET A 45 6.51 -8.95 -0.66
CA MET A 45 7.53 -9.99 -0.51
C MET A 45 8.73 -9.54 0.30
N VAL A 46 9.20 -8.30 0.11
CA VAL A 46 10.31 -7.73 0.88
C VAL A 46 9.92 -7.49 2.34
N GLY A 47 8.77 -6.86 2.60
CA GLY A 47 8.29 -6.61 3.96
C GLY A 47 8.12 -7.90 4.78
N ILE A 48 7.49 -8.92 4.18
CA ILE A 48 7.24 -10.22 4.85
C ILE A 48 8.54 -10.91 5.27
N VAL A 49 9.56 -10.96 4.42
CA VAL A 49 10.80 -11.67 4.75
C VAL A 49 11.63 -10.92 5.79
N MET A 50 11.59 -9.58 5.77
CA MET A 50 12.20 -8.77 6.82
C MET A 50 11.51 -8.97 8.17
N PHE A 51 10.18 -9.01 8.19
CA PHE A 51 9.40 -9.33 9.38
C PHE A 51 9.74 -10.71 9.94
N ASP A 52 9.68 -11.76 9.12
CA ASP A 52 9.96 -13.13 9.58
C ASP A 52 11.39 -13.27 10.11
N ALA A 53 12.37 -12.62 9.46
CA ALA A 53 13.76 -12.64 9.90
C ALA A 53 13.98 -11.90 11.23
N ALA A 54 13.42 -10.69 11.37
CA ALA A 54 13.49 -9.92 12.61
C ALA A 54 12.74 -10.63 13.75
N ASN A 55 11.56 -11.19 13.47
CA ASN A 55 10.75 -11.90 14.44
C ASN A 55 11.45 -13.18 14.94
N ALA A 56 12.04 -13.96 14.03
CA ALA A 56 12.82 -15.14 14.39
C ALA A 56 14.07 -14.81 15.23
N ALA A 57 14.74 -13.70 14.94
CA ALA A 57 15.89 -13.23 15.72
C ALA A 57 15.52 -12.63 17.09
N THR A 58 14.29 -12.14 17.26
CA THR A 58 13.82 -11.49 18.50
C THR A 58 12.99 -12.40 19.42
N GLY A 59 12.86 -13.69 19.10
CA GLY A 59 12.20 -14.66 19.97
C GLY A 59 10.79 -15.09 19.56
N LEU A 60 10.32 -14.71 18.37
CA LEU A 60 8.99 -15.05 17.84
C LEU A 60 7.82 -14.45 18.66
N ASN A 61 7.90 -13.14 18.94
CA ASN A 61 6.84 -12.41 19.65
C ASN A 61 5.53 -12.30 18.84
N TYR A 62 5.60 -12.56 17.54
CA TYR A 62 4.47 -12.58 16.62
C TYR A 62 4.38 -13.92 15.91
N HIS A 63 3.20 -14.26 15.40
CA HIS A 63 3.06 -15.39 14.48
C HIS A 63 3.84 -15.12 13.19
N PRO A 64 4.82 -15.98 12.82
CA PRO A 64 5.49 -15.88 11.54
C PRO A 64 4.52 -16.03 10.38
N TYR A 65 4.82 -15.39 9.26
CA TYR A 65 4.00 -15.47 8.06
C TYR A 65 4.39 -16.66 7.18
N SER A 66 5.67 -16.75 6.80
CA SER A 66 6.21 -17.80 5.92
C SER A 66 7.21 -18.72 6.62
N TYR A 67 7.85 -18.23 7.68
CA TYR A 67 8.86 -18.95 8.42
C TYR A 67 8.26 -20.01 9.36
N SER A 68 8.74 -21.25 9.25
CA SER A 68 8.27 -22.39 10.05
C SER A 68 9.29 -22.87 11.08
N GLY A 69 10.44 -22.21 11.20
CA GLY A 69 11.45 -22.54 12.21
C GLY A 69 11.18 -21.90 13.57
N GLY A 70 12.04 -22.21 14.55
CA GLY A 70 11.98 -21.62 15.89
C GLY A 70 12.78 -20.33 16.01
N ALA A 71 12.71 -19.69 17.18
CA ALA A 71 13.56 -18.53 17.50
C ALA A 71 15.05 -18.89 17.37
N VAL A 72 15.85 -17.96 16.85
CA VAL A 72 17.27 -18.19 16.56
C VAL A 72 18.14 -17.38 17.51
N ALA A 73 18.55 -18.00 18.61
CA ALA A 73 19.41 -17.37 19.62
C ALA A 73 20.77 -16.96 19.04
N GLY A 74 21.22 -15.74 19.37
CA GLY A 74 22.50 -15.18 18.91
C GLY A 74 22.43 -14.51 17.53
N ALA A 75 21.28 -14.54 16.84
CA ALA A 75 21.06 -13.72 15.66
C ALA A 75 20.79 -12.25 16.04
N SER A 76 21.42 -11.33 15.32
CA SER A 76 21.04 -9.91 15.31
C SER A 76 19.84 -9.72 14.40
N ALA A 77 18.78 -9.12 14.92
CA ALA A 77 17.56 -8.85 14.17
C ALA A 77 17.81 -7.88 13.00
N GLU A 78 18.66 -6.87 13.17
CA GLU A 78 19.03 -5.93 12.10
C GLU A 78 19.80 -6.64 10.99
N ALA A 79 20.80 -7.46 11.33
CA ALA A 79 21.57 -8.20 10.32
C ALA A 79 20.72 -9.24 9.60
N ALA A 80 19.78 -9.89 10.30
CA ALA A 80 18.84 -10.84 9.70
C ALA A 80 17.86 -10.14 8.76
N ALA A 81 17.34 -8.96 9.15
CA ALA A 81 16.47 -8.14 8.31
C ALA A 81 17.19 -7.66 7.04
N TYR A 82 18.39 -7.09 7.15
CA TYR A 82 19.19 -6.72 5.98
C TYR A 82 19.44 -7.92 5.05
N ALA A 83 19.85 -9.06 5.61
CA ALA A 83 20.13 -10.26 4.83
C ALA A 83 18.88 -10.82 4.14
N ALA A 84 17.70 -10.71 4.75
CA ALA A 84 16.44 -11.13 4.14
C ALA A 84 15.99 -10.16 3.05
N GLY A 85 15.95 -8.87 3.37
CA GLY A 85 15.51 -7.79 2.50
C GLY A 85 16.34 -7.72 1.22
N TYR A 86 17.66 -7.53 1.33
CA TYR A 86 18.52 -7.45 0.15
C TYR A 86 18.54 -8.76 -0.65
N ARG A 87 18.45 -9.92 0.00
CA ARG A 87 18.35 -11.18 -0.75
C ARG A 87 17.06 -11.26 -1.57
N MET A 88 15.95 -10.77 -1.03
CA MET A 88 14.70 -10.68 -1.79
C MET A 88 14.82 -9.66 -2.92
N LEU A 89 15.43 -8.50 -2.69
CA LEU A 89 15.70 -7.52 -3.75
C LEU A 89 16.55 -8.09 -4.88
N GLU A 90 17.59 -8.87 -4.59
CA GLU A 90 18.41 -9.57 -5.60
C GLU A 90 17.58 -10.54 -6.46
N ASN A 91 16.61 -11.23 -5.85
CA ASN A 91 15.74 -12.16 -6.56
C ASN A 91 14.73 -11.43 -7.46
N LEU A 92 14.19 -10.29 -7.00
CA LEU A 92 13.18 -9.50 -7.70
C LEU A 92 13.77 -8.58 -8.78
N PHE A 93 14.97 -8.05 -8.55
CA PHE A 93 15.64 -7.08 -9.43
C PHE A 93 17.02 -7.60 -9.88
N PRO A 94 17.09 -8.69 -10.67
CA PRO A 94 18.35 -9.36 -11.02
C PRO A 94 19.34 -8.47 -11.80
N ALA A 95 18.86 -7.44 -12.50
CA ALA A 95 19.71 -6.46 -13.18
C ALA A 95 20.44 -5.52 -12.21
N GLN A 96 20.02 -5.46 -10.94
CA GLN A 96 20.53 -4.56 -9.90
C GLN A 96 21.33 -5.31 -8.82
N THR A 97 21.50 -6.63 -8.96
CA THR A 97 22.14 -7.52 -7.96
C THR A 97 23.50 -7.02 -7.47
N SER A 98 24.37 -6.55 -8.38
CA SER A 98 25.72 -6.12 -7.99
C SER A 98 25.72 -4.91 -7.08
N SER A 99 24.85 -3.92 -7.32
CA SER A 99 24.73 -2.75 -6.43
C SER A 99 24.08 -3.14 -5.09
N LEU A 100 23.04 -3.97 -5.12
CA LEU A 100 22.34 -4.42 -3.92
C LEU A 100 23.25 -5.23 -2.99
N GLN A 101 24.08 -6.12 -3.53
CA GLN A 101 25.04 -6.91 -2.76
C GLN A 101 26.11 -6.05 -2.07
N LEU A 102 26.56 -4.97 -2.73
CA LEU A 102 27.50 -4.02 -2.15
C LEU A 102 26.86 -3.27 -0.98
N THR A 103 25.62 -2.79 -1.14
CA THR A 103 24.90 -2.10 -0.07
C THR A 103 24.64 -3.04 1.11
N ALA A 104 24.15 -4.26 0.87
CA ALA A 104 23.93 -5.27 1.89
C ALA A 104 25.19 -5.59 2.70
N THR A 105 26.31 -5.79 1.99
CA THR A 105 27.61 -6.07 2.62
C THR A 105 28.07 -4.91 3.49
N SER A 106 27.93 -3.68 3.01
CA SER A 106 28.27 -2.47 3.76
C SER A 106 27.41 -2.33 5.01
N ALA A 107 26.09 -2.43 4.88
CA ALA A 107 25.14 -2.33 5.99
C ALA A 107 25.43 -3.35 7.09
N ILE A 108 25.57 -4.63 6.74
CA ILE A 108 25.86 -5.70 7.71
C ILE A 108 27.25 -5.55 8.35
N ASN A 109 28.26 -5.10 7.59
CA ASN A 109 29.60 -4.82 8.15
C ASN A 109 29.56 -3.72 9.22
N ASN A 110 28.77 -2.67 8.99
CA ASN A 110 28.70 -1.51 9.87
C ASN A 110 28.08 -1.81 11.24
N LEU A 111 27.35 -2.93 11.38
CA LEU A 111 26.81 -3.39 12.65
C LEU A 111 27.90 -3.88 13.63
N GLY A 112 29.13 -4.13 13.17
CA GLY A 112 30.25 -4.49 14.05
C GLY A 112 30.10 -5.82 14.79
N LEU A 113 29.27 -6.73 14.25
CA LEU A 113 28.99 -8.03 14.87
C LEU A 113 30.21 -8.96 14.85
N ASP A 114 30.32 -9.82 15.86
CA ASP A 114 31.27 -10.94 15.83
C ASP A 114 30.92 -11.92 14.69
N LEU A 115 31.88 -12.78 14.32
CA LEU A 115 31.73 -13.69 13.19
C LEU A 115 30.56 -14.67 13.36
N ALA A 116 30.31 -15.16 14.57
CA ALA A 116 29.25 -16.13 14.83
C ALA A 116 27.87 -15.48 14.72
N SER A 117 27.67 -14.34 15.41
CA SER A 117 26.45 -13.55 15.38
C SER A 117 26.14 -13.07 13.96
N ARG A 118 27.15 -12.64 13.21
CA ARG A 118 26.98 -12.27 11.79
C ARG A 118 26.57 -13.46 10.93
N SER A 119 27.29 -14.57 11.03
CA SER A 119 27.06 -15.74 10.17
C SER A 119 25.67 -16.33 10.38
N ILE A 120 25.21 -16.43 11.63
CA ILE A 120 23.88 -16.96 11.94
C ILE A 120 22.76 -16.02 11.46
N SER A 121 22.95 -14.70 11.59
CA SER A 121 21.97 -13.70 11.13
C SER A 121 21.83 -13.69 9.61
N VAL A 122 22.95 -13.71 8.88
CA VAL A 122 22.95 -13.76 7.42
C VAL A 122 22.33 -15.05 6.92
N GLY A 123 22.69 -16.19 7.51
CA GLY A 123 22.12 -17.50 7.17
C GLY A 123 20.60 -17.54 7.39
N LEU A 124 20.12 -16.98 8.50
CA LEU A 124 18.69 -16.88 8.81
C LEU A 124 17.95 -16.04 7.75
N GLY A 125 18.38 -14.80 7.53
CA GLY A 125 17.69 -13.88 6.62
C GLY A 125 17.70 -14.38 5.18
N THR A 126 18.86 -14.80 4.67
CA THR A 126 19.00 -15.33 3.30
C THR A 126 18.17 -16.61 3.11
N GLY A 127 18.10 -17.48 4.13
CA GLY A 127 17.29 -18.70 4.09
C GLY A 127 15.79 -18.42 3.98
N ILE A 128 15.29 -17.51 4.81
CA ILE A 128 13.88 -17.07 4.79
C ILE A 128 13.53 -16.49 3.42
N ALA A 129 14.35 -15.55 2.92
CA ALA A 129 14.09 -14.88 1.63
C ALA A 129 14.04 -15.87 0.46
N ASN A 130 14.99 -16.80 0.38
CA ASN A 130 15.01 -17.81 -0.68
C ASN A 130 13.81 -18.75 -0.63
N ASN A 131 13.44 -19.22 0.57
CA ASN A 131 12.31 -20.12 0.75
C ASN A 131 11.00 -19.44 0.37
N PHE A 132 10.81 -18.19 0.78
CA PHE A 132 9.59 -17.46 0.46
C PHE A 132 9.50 -17.10 -1.03
N TYR A 133 10.61 -16.67 -1.64
CA TYR A 133 10.68 -16.44 -3.09
C TYR A 133 10.32 -17.71 -3.88
N ALA A 134 10.88 -18.86 -3.49
CA ALA A 134 10.56 -20.15 -4.11
C ALA A 134 9.07 -20.52 -3.92
N ALA A 135 8.50 -20.30 -2.74
CA ALA A 135 7.09 -20.56 -2.47
C ALA A 135 6.14 -19.67 -3.30
N ARG A 136 6.60 -18.49 -3.73
CA ARG A 136 5.86 -17.55 -4.59
C ARG A 136 6.16 -17.72 -6.08
N SER A 137 7.03 -18.65 -6.48
CA SER A 137 7.38 -18.85 -7.91
C SER A 137 6.21 -19.35 -8.77
N THR A 138 5.21 -19.98 -8.15
CA THR A 138 4.00 -20.52 -8.80
C THR A 138 2.73 -19.83 -8.32
N ASP A 139 2.84 -18.57 -7.90
CA ASP A 139 1.71 -17.82 -7.37
C ASP A 139 0.79 -17.21 -8.44
N GLY A 140 1.08 -17.42 -9.73
CA GLY A 140 0.32 -16.86 -10.85
C GLY A 140 0.94 -15.61 -11.49
N SER A 141 1.86 -14.91 -10.81
CA SER A 141 2.34 -13.60 -11.27
C SER A 141 3.11 -13.67 -12.59
N ALA A 142 3.84 -14.76 -12.82
CA ALA A 142 4.65 -14.95 -14.03
C ALA A 142 3.80 -15.17 -15.32
N VAL A 143 2.51 -15.48 -15.17
CA VAL A 143 1.59 -15.77 -16.29
C VAL A 143 0.37 -14.85 -16.31
N ALA A 144 0.38 -13.79 -15.50
CA ALA A 144 -0.74 -12.88 -15.33
C ALA A 144 -1.00 -11.96 -16.53
N GLN A 145 -0.12 -11.92 -17.54
CA GLN A 145 -0.41 -11.22 -18.79
C GLN A 145 -1.23 -12.14 -19.70
N THR A 146 -2.51 -11.81 -19.89
CA THR A 146 -3.40 -12.52 -20.82
C THR A 146 -3.65 -11.69 -22.08
N PRO A 147 -4.01 -12.32 -23.22
CA PRO A 147 -4.48 -11.60 -24.39
C PRO A 147 -5.78 -10.84 -24.09
N TYR A 148 -5.90 -9.63 -24.62
CA TYR A 148 -7.09 -8.79 -24.48
C TYR A 148 -7.55 -8.30 -25.87
N THR A 149 -8.86 -8.26 -26.09
CA THR A 149 -9.46 -7.71 -27.32
C THR A 149 -10.50 -6.67 -26.90
N PRO A 150 -10.29 -5.36 -27.20
CA PRO A 150 -11.25 -4.33 -26.84
C PRO A 150 -12.56 -4.52 -27.61
N GLY A 151 -13.68 -4.32 -26.92
CA GLY A 151 -14.97 -4.15 -27.57
C GLY A 151 -15.18 -2.72 -28.09
N ASP A 152 -16.33 -2.48 -28.75
CA ASP A 152 -16.68 -1.19 -29.36
C ASP A 152 -18.05 -0.63 -28.92
N GLN A 153 -18.71 -1.32 -27.99
CA GLN A 153 -20.00 -0.90 -27.45
C GLN A 153 -19.82 0.14 -26.32
N PRO A 154 -20.86 0.96 -26.02
CA PRO A 154 -20.81 1.88 -24.89
C PRO A 154 -20.47 1.14 -23.59
N GLY A 155 -19.57 1.70 -22.78
CA GLY A 155 -19.13 1.13 -21.52
C GLY A 155 -17.90 0.23 -21.61
N ASN A 156 -17.64 -0.41 -22.76
CA ASN A 156 -16.47 -1.27 -22.97
C ASN A 156 -15.17 -0.48 -22.93
N TYR A 157 -14.17 -0.99 -22.23
CA TYR A 157 -12.82 -0.45 -22.28
C TYR A 157 -12.22 -0.53 -23.68
N GLN A 158 -11.71 0.61 -24.13
CA GLN A 158 -11.02 0.78 -25.40
C GLN A 158 -9.62 1.32 -25.15
N PHE A 159 -8.70 1.04 -26.06
CA PHE A 159 -7.38 1.63 -26.01
C PHE A 159 -7.47 3.14 -26.28
N THR A 160 -6.97 3.92 -25.34
CA THR A 160 -6.95 5.40 -25.40
C THR A 160 -5.67 5.94 -26.03
N ILE A 161 -4.68 5.07 -26.22
CA ILE A 161 -3.44 5.37 -26.94
C ILE A 161 -3.40 4.56 -28.25
N PRO A 162 -3.21 5.18 -29.42
CA PRO A 162 -3.21 4.47 -30.71
C PRO A 162 -2.17 3.35 -30.83
N THR A 163 -1.08 3.43 -30.07
CA THR A 163 0.00 2.43 -30.07
C THR A 163 -0.17 1.33 -29.02
N GLN A 164 -1.20 1.42 -28.16
CA GLN A 164 -1.48 0.40 -27.17
C GLN A 164 -2.00 -0.86 -27.85
N THR A 165 -1.45 -2.02 -27.47
CA THR A 165 -1.82 -3.32 -28.03
C THR A 165 -2.25 -4.33 -26.97
N THR A 166 -2.13 -3.99 -25.69
CA THR A 166 -2.44 -4.87 -24.55
C THR A 166 -3.01 -4.08 -23.38
N VAL A 167 -3.82 -4.75 -22.57
CA VAL A 167 -4.12 -4.33 -21.19
C VAL A 167 -3.03 -4.89 -20.28
N VAL A 168 -2.45 -4.04 -19.44
CA VAL A 168 -1.36 -4.45 -18.54
C VAL A 168 -1.88 -5.42 -17.51
N LEU A 169 -1.37 -6.66 -17.57
CA LEU A 169 -1.57 -7.72 -16.56
C LEU A 169 -3.04 -8.07 -16.28
N SER A 170 -3.87 -8.19 -17.32
CA SER A 170 -5.31 -8.49 -17.20
C SER A 170 -5.66 -9.76 -16.40
N GLY A 171 -4.74 -10.72 -16.27
CA GLY A 171 -4.90 -11.92 -15.42
C GLY A 171 -4.30 -11.79 -14.01
N TRP A 172 -3.99 -10.58 -13.54
CA TRP A 172 -3.36 -10.40 -12.21
C TRP A 172 -4.26 -10.79 -11.04
N GLY A 173 -5.58 -10.88 -11.25
CA GLY A 173 -6.52 -11.41 -10.27
C GLY A 173 -6.29 -12.88 -9.90
N ASP A 174 -5.64 -13.66 -10.77
CA ASP A 174 -5.28 -15.06 -10.49
C ASP A 174 -4.06 -15.20 -9.57
N VAL A 175 -3.39 -14.09 -9.22
CA VAL A 175 -2.24 -14.13 -8.31
C VAL A 175 -2.71 -14.52 -6.91
N LYS A 176 -2.06 -15.52 -6.31
CA LYS A 176 -2.38 -16.00 -4.97
C LYS A 176 -2.31 -14.84 -3.96
N PRO A 177 -3.39 -14.54 -3.21
CA PRO A 177 -3.39 -13.52 -2.17
C PRO A 177 -2.41 -13.79 -1.03
N PHE A 178 -2.14 -12.73 -0.25
CA PHE A 178 -1.27 -12.74 0.92
C PHE A 178 -2.08 -12.95 2.22
N ALA A 179 -3.01 -12.06 2.55
CA ALA A 179 -3.70 -12.05 3.85
C ALA A 179 -5.23 -12.07 3.74
N ILE A 180 -5.81 -11.61 2.62
CA ILE A 180 -7.26 -11.73 2.41
C ILE A 180 -7.67 -13.20 2.23
N THR A 181 -8.89 -13.51 2.69
CA THR A 181 -9.43 -14.87 2.60
C THR A 181 -9.84 -15.27 1.18
N SER A 182 -10.41 -14.33 0.43
CA SER A 182 -10.72 -14.44 -1.00
C SER A 182 -10.96 -13.06 -1.60
N ILE A 183 -10.84 -12.91 -2.92
CA ILE A 183 -11.20 -11.66 -3.61
C ILE A 183 -12.66 -11.28 -3.32
N SER A 184 -13.58 -12.25 -3.40
CA SER A 184 -15.02 -12.04 -3.15
C SER A 184 -15.36 -11.56 -1.73
N SER A 185 -14.47 -11.75 -0.75
CA SER A 185 -14.68 -11.28 0.62
C SER A 185 -14.47 -9.77 0.78
N VAL A 186 -13.81 -9.13 -0.19
CA VAL A 186 -13.43 -7.71 -0.16
C VAL A 186 -13.83 -6.95 -1.42
N ALA A 187 -14.13 -7.62 -2.52
CA ALA A 187 -14.53 -7.01 -3.79
C ALA A 187 -15.74 -6.08 -3.63
N PRO A 188 -15.81 -4.99 -4.41
CA PRO A 188 -16.98 -4.14 -4.45
C PRO A 188 -18.16 -4.86 -5.12
N PRO A 189 -19.40 -4.36 -4.93
CA PRO A 189 -20.49 -4.79 -5.79
C PRO A 189 -20.18 -4.49 -7.26
N PRO A 190 -20.73 -5.27 -8.21
CA PRO A 190 -20.62 -4.95 -9.62
C PRO A 190 -21.35 -3.63 -9.93
N LEU A 191 -20.96 -2.96 -11.02
CA LEU A 191 -21.59 -1.71 -11.45
C LEU A 191 -23.05 -1.90 -11.89
N TRP A 192 -23.36 -3.05 -12.48
CA TRP A 192 -24.69 -3.44 -12.93
C TRP A 192 -24.93 -4.94 -12.74
N GLY A 193 -26.16 -5.38 -12.98
CA GLY A 193 -26.57 -6.78 -12.88
C GLY A 193 -27.16 -7.15 -11.51
N PRO A 194 -27.23 -8.46 -11.20
CA PRO A 194 -27.88 -8.96 -9.99
C PRO A 194 -27.35 -8.30 -8.71
N GLY A 195 -28.26 -7.83 -7.85
CA GLY A 195 -27.91 -7.19 -6.58
C GLY A 195 -27.58 -5.70 -6.68
N THR A 196 -27.66 -5.11 -7.88
CA THR A 196 -27.47 -3.66 -8.10
C THR A 196 -28.79 -2.95 -8.43
N PRO A 197 -28.85 -1.61 -8.31
CA PRO A 197 -29.99 -0.82 -8.81
C PRO A 197 -30.12 -0.79 -10.33
N TYR A 198 -29.12 -1.30 -11.07
CA TYR A 198 -29.00 -1.17 -12.52
C TYR A 198 -29.00 -2.57 -13.16
N PRO A 199 -30.16 -3.07 -13.65
CA PRO A 199 -30.24 -4.43 -14.19
C PRO A 199 -29.29 -4.70 -15.35
N THR A 200 -29.01 -3.68 -16.17
CA THR A 200 -28.11 -3.77 -17.32
C THR A 200 -27.07 -2.65 -17.30
N GLU A 201 -26.00 -2.83 -18.07
CA GLU A 201 -24.99 -1.78 -18.30
C GLU A 201 -25.62 -0.52 -18.89
N ALA A 202 -26.58 -0.67 -19.81
CA ALA A 202 -27.31 0.45 -20.40
C ALA A 202 -28.08 1.26 -19.34
N ASP A 203 -28.67 0.60 -18.34
CA ASP A 203 -29.34 1.27 -17.22
C ASP A 203 -28.34 2.05 -16.35
N TYR A 204 -27.13 1.49 -16.13
CA TYR A 204 -26.07 2.18 -15.40
C TYR A 204 -25.56 3.41 -16.17
N LEU A 205 -25.28 3.27 -17.47
CA LEU A 205 -24.83 4.37 -18.34
C LEU A 205 -25.88 5.47 -18.55
N ALA A 206 -27.16 5.16 -18.36
CA ALA A 206 -28.25 6.14 -18.34
C ALA A 206 -28.50 6.75 -16.95
N SER A 207 -27.83 6.25 -15.91
CA SER A 207 -28.14 6.61 -14.53
C SER A 207 -27.68 8.04 -14.18
N PRO A 208 -28.39 8.75 -13.29
CA PRO A 208 -27.93 10.03 -12.78
C PRO A 208 -26.57 9.98 -12.07
N GLN A 209 -26.22 8.83 -11.49
CA GLN A 209 -24.93 8.63 -10.84
C GLN A 209 -23.80 8.67 -11.87
N TYR A 210 -23.85 7.81 -12.88
CA TYR A 210 -22.84 7.75 -13.92
C TYR A 210 -22.72 9.08 -14.70
N LEU A 211 -23.85 9.67 -15.10
CA LEU A 211 -23.85 10.94 -15.84
C LEU A 211 -23.32 12.11 -14.99
N GLY A 212 -23.52 12.06 -13.67
CA GLY A 212 -22.92 13.02 -12.73
C GLY A 212 -21.41 12.88 -12.66
N ASP A 213 -20.91 11.65 -12.56
CA ASP A 213 -19.47 11.35 -12.54
C ASP A 213 -18.79 11.77 -13.85
N LEU A 214 -19.39 11.42 -14.99
CA LEU A 214 -18.90 11.81 -16.32
C LEU A 214 -18.78 13.33 -16.43
N ARG A 215 -19.85 14.06 -16.09
CA ARG A 215 -19.87 15.52 -16.16
C ARG A 215 -18.84 16.17 -15.23
N PHE A 216 -18.60 15.60 -14.05
CA PHE A 216 -17.56 16.09 -13.16
C PHE A 216 -16.18 16.01 -13.84
N VAL A 217 -15.84 14.84 -14.38
CA VAL A 217 -14.54 14.61 -15.04
C VAL A 217 -14.42 15.44 -16.31
N GLU A 218 -15.47 15.54 -17.11
CA GLU A 218 -15.51 16.38 -18.31
C GLU A 218 -15.14 17.84 -18.00
N THR A 219 -15.64 18.37 -16.88
CA THR A 219 -15.49 19.79 -16.50
C THR A 219 -14.32 20.09 -15.56
N HIS A 220 -13.71 19.09 -14.91
CA HIS A 220 -12.64 19.30 -13.92
C HIS A 220 -11.39 18.43 -14.15
N GLY A 221 -11.48 17.43 -15.03
CA GLY A 221 -10.42 16.46 -15.31
C GLY A 221 -9.60 16.75 -16.57
N CYS A 222 -9.88 17.84 -17.29
CA CYS A 222 -9.23 18.13 -18.57
C CYS A 222 -7.99 19.01 -18.45
N GLN A 223 -7.13 19.07 -19.47
CA GLN A 223 -5.89 19.88 -19.45
C GLN A 223 -6.12 21.38 -19.17
N ALA A 224 -7.28 21.91 -19.53
CA ALA A 224 -7.59 23.35 -19.43
C ALA A 224 -9.03 23.60 -18.95
N CYS A 225 -9.37 23.05 -17.78
CA CYS A 225 -10.71 23.12 -17.19
C CYS A 225 -10.88 24.24 -16.14
N GLY A 226 -9.83 25.02 -15.88
CA GLY A 226 -9.84 26.07 -14.86
C GLY A 226 -9.64 25.56 -13.44
N GLN A 227 -8.99 24.40 -13.29
CA GLN A 227 -8.59 23.87 -11.98
C GLN A 227 -7.75 24.89 -11.21
N THR A 228 -7.93 24.89 -9.90
CA THR A 228 -7.09 25.65 -8.99
C THR A 228 -5.67 25.08 -8.98
N GLN A 229 -4.69 25.90 -8.59
CA GLN A 229 -3.32 25.43 -8.46
C GLN A 229 -3.16 24.29 -7.43
N ASP A 230 -3.98 24.26 -6.38
CA ASP A 230 -3.93 23.18 -5.39
C ASP A 230 -4.45 21.85 -5.97
N GLU A 231 -5.49 21.89 -6.80
CA GLU A 231 -5.97 20.72 -7.55
C GLU A 231 -4.91 20.20 -8.53
N LEU A 232 -4.20 21.09 -9.23
CA LEU A 232 -3.09 20.68 -10.09
C LEU A 232 -1.93 20.08 -9.27
N ASN A 233 -1.60 20.68 -8.12
CA ASN A 233 -0.53 20.20 -7.26
C ASN A 233 -0.86 18.85 -6.62
N LEU A 234 -2.07 18.64 -6.11
CA LEU A 234 -2.47 17.35 -5.54
C LEU A 234 -2.52 16.27 -6.64
N SER A 235 -2.95 16.62 -7.85
CA SER A 235 -2.97 15.68 -8.98
C SER A 235 -1.56 15.27 -9.39
N ALA A 236 -0.60 16.19 -9.35
CA ALA A 236 0.82 15.91 -9.59
C ALA A 236 1.48 15.12 -8.47
N PHE A 237 1.17 15.46 -7.22
CA PHE A 237 1.71 14.79 -6.03
C PHE A 237 1.38 13.29 -6.03
N TRP A 238 0.14 12.95 -6.37
CA TRP A 238 -0.36 11.57 -6.42
C TRP A 238 -0.30 10.95 -7.83
N ALA A 239 0.48 11.52 -8.76
CA ALA A 239 0.49 11.07 -10.16
C ALA A 239 1.10 9.67 -10.31
N ASP A 240 2.18 9.41 -9.56
CA ASP A 240 2.88 8.13 -9.42
C ASP A 240 3.12 7.40 -10.75
N THR A 241 3.93 8.02 -11.62
CA THR A 241 4.17 7.55 -12.99
C THR A 241 4.99 6.25 -13.04
N ASN A 242 4.75 5.44 -14.07
CA ASN A 242 5.49 4.20 -14.32
C ASN A 242 6.00 4.14 -15.76
N GLY A 243 7.32 4.28 -15.93
CA GLY A 243 8.04 3.99 -17.18
C GLY A 243 7.58 4.75 -18.43
N ASN A 244 6.84 5.85 -18.31
CA ASN A 244 6.35 6.61 -19.46
C ASN A 244 7.48 7.46 -20.05
N ALA A 245 7.66 7.43 -21.38
CA ALA A 245 8.68 8.22 -22.10
C ALA A 245 8.67 9.72 -21.77
N LYS A 246 7.50 10.30 -21.46
CA LYS A 246 7.38 11.70 -21.03
C LYS A 246 7.79 11.89 -19.57
N PHE A 247 7.28 11.05 -18.66
CA PHE A 247 7.28 11.30 -17.22
C PHE A 247 8.23 10.42 -16.40
N GLY A 248 9.01 9.55 -17.04
CA GLY A 248 9.89 8.62 -16.35
C GLY A 248 9.11 7.63 -15.48
N SER A 249 9.76 7.20 -14.39
CA SER A 249 9.17 6.31 -13.38
C SER A 249 9.42 6.87 -11.98
N THR A 250 8.38 6.79 -11.17
CA THR A 250 8.41 6.97 -9.72
C THR A 250 8.39 5.59 -9.05
N GLU A 251 8.24 5.57 -7.73
CA GLU A 251 7.99 4.37 -6.94
C GLU A 251 6.59 3.76 -7.10
N THR A 252 5.71 4.34 -7.94
CA THR A 252 4.32 3.93 -8.15
C THR A 252 3.45 4.06 -6.87
N PRO A 253 2.11 3.98 -6.95
CA PRO A 253 1.26 4.26 -5.78
C PRO A 253 1.54 3.36 -4.57
N PRO A 254 1.77 2.03 -4.73
CA PRO A 254 2.19 1.20 -3.61
C PRO A 254 3.46 1.68 -2.92
N GLY A 255 4.47 2.12 -3.68
CA GLY A 255 5.73 2.62 -3.14
C GLY A 255 5.55 3.91 -2.34
N HIS A 256 4.70 4.82 -2.82
CA HIS A 256 4.39 6.08 -2.13
C HIS A 256 3.82 5.82 -0.72
N TRP A 257 3.00 4.77 -0.57
CA TRP A 257 2.50 4.36 0.74
C TRP A 257 3.54 3.69 1.64
N VAL A 258 4.60 3.12 1.08
CA VAL A 258 5.77 2.65 1.85
C VAL A 258 6.58 3.85 2.34
N ASP A 259 6.82 4.87 1.51
CA ASP A 259 7.55 6.08 1.93
C ASP A 259 6.79 6.86 3.03
N ILE A 260 5.46 6.94 2.92
CA ILE A 260 4.59 7.46 3.99
C ILE A 260 4.72 6.63 5.26
N MET A 261 4.69 5.30 5.15
CA MET A 261 4.85 4.38 6.29
C MET A 261 6.21 4.57 6.98
N ASP A 262 7.30 4.66 6.23
CA ASP A 262 8.66 4.90 6.73
C ASP A 262 8.75 6.23 7.48
N THR A 263 8.18 7.29 6.89
CA THR A 263 8.14 8.64 7.49
C THR A 263 7.43 8.60 8.84
N VAL A 264 6.23 8.02 8.88
CA VAL A 264 5.41 7.93 10.09
C VAL A 264 6.06 7.03 11.14
N ALA A 265 6.66 5.90 10.73
CA ALA A 265 7.38 5.00 11.62
C ALA A 265 8.60 5.67 12.25
N GLY A 266 9.35 6.45 11.46
CA GLY A 266 10.50 7.23 11.91
C GLY A 266 10.10 8.33 12.90
N ASP A 267 9.07 9.11 12.56
CA ASP A 267 8.55 10.18 13.42
C ASP A 267 7.99 9.66 14.75
N ALA A 268 7.35 8.49 14.72
CA ALA A 268 6.85 7.81 15.92
C ALA A 268 7.97 7.11 16.74
N GLY A 269 9.19 7.00 16.21
CA GLY A 269 10.30 6.32 16.86
C GLY A 269 10.05 4.82 17.07
N LEU A 270 9.42 4.16 16.09
CA LEU A 270 9.16 2.72 16.16
C LEU A 270 10.46 1.92 16.26
N SER A 271 10.45 0.87 17.08
CA SER A 271 11.54 -0.10 17.14
C SER A 271 11.63 -0.92 15.85
N LEU A 272 12.79 -1.53 15.58
CA LEU A 272 12.99 -2.41 14.43
C LEU A 272 11.86 -3.43 14.24
N MET A 273 11.44 -4.12 15.31
CA MET A 273 10.39 -5.15 15.20
C MET A 273 9.01 -4.53 14.95
N GLN A 274 8.74 -3.34 15.49
CA GLN A 274 7.50 -2.61 15.19
C GLN A 274 7.46 -2.16 13.73
N THR A 275 8.55 -1.59 13.23
CA THR A 275 8.68 -1.19 11.82
C THR A 275 8.58 -2.41 10.89
N ALA A 276 9.26 -3.52 11.22
CA ALA A 276 9.21 -4.75 10.41
C ALA A 276 7.77 -5.32 10.35
N ARG A 277 7.05 -5.32 11.48
CA ARG A 277 5.64 -5.72 11.52
C ARG A 277 4.76 -4.80 10.68
N LEU A 278 4.91 -3.48 10.86
CA LEU A 278 4.12 -2.50 10.11
C LEU A 278 4.38 -2.61 8.60
N GLY A 279 5.64 -2.69 8.17
CA GLY A 279 6.04 -2.85 6.78
C GLY A 279 5.48 -4.14 6.15
N ALA A 280 5.47 -5.26 6.87
CA ALA A 280 4.87 -6.50 6.39
C ALA A 280 3.33 -6.42 6.28
N MET A 281 2.66 -5.76 7.23
CA MET A 281 1.21 -5.52 7.17
C MET A 281 0.85 -4.61 5.98
N VAL A 282 1.53 -3.46 5.83
CA VAL A 282 1.30 -2.54 4.71
C VAL A 282 1.61 -3.22 3.38
N GLY A 283 2.73 -3.94 3.29
CA GLY A 283 3.09 -4.67 2.08
C GLY A 283 2.06 -5.73 1.70
N ALA A 284 1.60 -6.56 2.64
CA ALA A 284 0.56 -7.55 2.36
C ALA A 284 -0.76 -6.90 1.89
N ALA A 285 -1.16 -5.78 2.53
CA ALA A 285 -2.36 -5.04 2.15
C ALA A 285 -2.25 -4.43 0.75
N LEU A 286 -1.08 -3.87 0.39
CA LEU A 286 -0.81 -3.36 -0.95
C LEU A 286 -0.83 -4.49 -1.98
N GLY A 287 -0.16 -5.62 -1.69
CA GLY A 287 -0.16 -6.80 -2.56
C GLY A 287 -1.58 -7.28 -2.88
N ASP A 288 -2.41 -7.45 -1.85
CA ASP A 288 -3.80 -7.87 -2.01
C ASP A 288 -4.68 -6.81 -2.69
N ALA A 289 -4.44 -5.52 -2.43
CA ALA A 289 -5.10 -4.42 -3.14
C ALA A 289 -4.83 -4.48 -4.65
N GLY A 290 -3.60 -4.80 -5.06
CA GLY A 290 -3.24 -4.97 -6.46
C GLY A 290 -3.99 -6.14 -7.12
N ILE A 291 -4.08 -7.27 -6.43
CA ILE A 291 -4.79 -8.48 -6.88
C ILE A 291 -6.27 -8.18 -7.09
N VAL A 292 -6.94 -7.63 -6.06
CA VAL A 292 -8.38 -7.36 -6.09
C VAL A 292 -8.72 -6.27 -7.10
N ALA A 293 -7.95 -5.18 -7.16
CA ALA A 293 -8.24 -4.10 -8.09
C ALA A 293 -8.09 -4.55 -9.55
N TRP A 294 -7.11 -5.40 -9.86
CA TRP A 294 -6.95 -5.92 -11.23
C TRP A 294 -8.02 -6.94 -11.61
N GLU A 295 -8.46 -7.79 -10.67
CA GLU A 295 -9.58 -8.70 -10.92
C GLU A 295 -10.83 -7.90 -11.28
N VAL A 296 -11.21 -6.92 -10.45
CA VAL A 296 -12.40 -6.10 -10.66
C VAL A 296 -12.33 -5.29 -11.97
N LYS A 297 -11.13 -4.81 -12.34
CA LYS A 297 -10.88 -4.14 -13.62
C LYS A 297 -11.14 -5.05 -14.81
N ASN A 298 -10.65 -6.28 -14.74
CA ASN A 298 -10.82 -7.24 -15.81
C ASN A 298 -12.27 -7.76 -15.89
N GLU A 299 -12.92 -7.99 -14.75
CA GLU A 299 -14.32 -8.44 -14.71
C GLU A 299 -15.33 -7.39 -15.18
N SER A 300 -15.13 -6.12 -14.80
CA SER A 300 -16.05 -5.03 -15.16
C SER A 300 -15.85 -4.53 -16.58
N ASP A 301 -14.65 -4.71 -17.13
CA ASP A 301 -14.18 -4.21 -18.42
C ASP A 301 -14.56 -2.74 -18.71
N PHE A 302 -14.62 -1.90 -17.68
CA PHE A 302 -15.25 -0.58 -17.80
C PHE A 302 -14.31 0.48 -18.38
N TRP A 303 -14.84 1.26 -19.32
CA TRP A 303 -14.10 2.31 -20.03
C TRP A 303 -13.54 3.42 -19.15
N ARG A 304 -12.53 4.12 -19.66
CA ARG A 304 -11.97 5.33 -19.05
C ARG A 304 -12.82 6.55 -19.37
N PRO A 305 -12.73 7.63 -18.57
CA PRO A 305 -13.40 8.90 -18.91
C PRO A 305 -13.02 9.43 -20.28
N ASP A 306 -11.77 9.27 -20.72
CA ASP A 306 -11.33 9.68 -22.05
C ASP A 306 -12.18 9.05 -23.16
N THR A 307 -12.30 7.72 -23.15
CA THR A 307 -13.17 7.00 -24.09
C THR A 307 -14.62 7.47 -23.97
N ALA A 308 -15.16 7.53 -22.75
CA ALA A 308 -16.56 7.88 -22.52
C ALA A 308 -16.91 9.30 -23.02
N ILE A 309 -16.05 10.28 -22.79
CA ILE A 309 -16.28 11.68 -23.18
C ILE A 309 -16.22 11.83 -24.70
N HIS A 310 -15.28 11.15 -25.37
CA HIS A 310 -15.20 11.12 -26.82
C HIS A 310 -16.35 10.33 -27.47
N PHE A 311 -16.92 9.36 -26.77
CA PHE A 311 -17.90 8.43 -27.34
C PHE A 311 -19.21 9.14 -27.75
N THR A 312 -19.71 8.79 -28.93
CA THR A 312 -21.02 9.26 -29.43
C THR A 312 -22.08 8.20 -29.15
N GLY A 313 -22.97 8.41 -28.19
CA GLY A 313 -24.04 7.46 -27.90
C GLY A 313 -24.46 7.42 -26.43
N LEU A 314 -25.01 6.28 -26.02
CA LEU A 314 -25.46 6.08 -24.65
C LEU A 314 -24.31 6.27 -23.67
N GLY A 315 -24.53 7.12 -22.66
CA GLY A 315 -23.50 7.43 -21.66
C GLY A 315 -22.30 8.22 -22.19
N GLY A 316 -22.28 8.59 -23.47
CA GLY A 316 -21.16 9.33 -24.06
C GLY A 316 -21.25 10.84 -23.86
N GLY A 317 -20.10 11.51 -23.78
CA GLY A 317 -20.01 12.98 -23.69
C GLY A 317 -20.15 13.69 -25.04
N ASN A 318 -19.87 13.00 -26.15
CA ASN A 318 -19.85 13.56 -27.50
C ASN A 318 -18.95 14.81 -27.63
N ASP A 319 -17.82 14.83 -26.92
CA ASP A 319 -16.77 15.85 -27.07
C ASP A 319 -15.50 15.22 -27.65
N PRO A 320 -15.30 15.24 -28.98
CA PRO A 320 -14.12 14.65 -29.61
C PRO A 320 -12.83 15.47 -29.41
N SER A 321 -12.92 16.63 -28.76
CA SER A 321 -11.78 17.53 -28.53
C SER A 321 -11.26 17.52 -27.09
N TRP A 322 -11.96 16.80 -26.20
CA TRP A 322 -11.61 16.69 -24.81
C TRP A 322 -10.24 16.04 -24.64
N GLN A 323 -9.46 16.46 -23.65
CA GLN A 323 -8.15 15.88 -23.36
C GLN A 323 -7.97 15.77 -21.84
N PRO A 324 -7.64 14.59 -21.31
CA PRO A 324 -7.43 14.42 -19.87
C PRO A 324 -6.17 15.15 -19.41
N LEU A 325 -6.15 15.57 -18.15
CA LEU A 325 -4.98 16.21 -17.54
C LEU A 325 -3.77 15.27 -17.51
N TRP A 326 -3.99 14.00 -17.14
CA TRP A 326 -2.99 12.93 -17.21
C TRP A 326 -3.32 11.94 -18.32
N PRO A 327 -2.32 11.34 -18.98
CA PRO A 327 -2.57 10.27 -19.93
C PRO A 327 -3.18 9.06 -19.22
N ASP A 328 -4.08 8.38 -19.92
CA ASP A 328 -4.74 7.21 -19.37
C ASP A 328 -3.75 6.06 -19.11
N PRO A 329 -3.84 5.42 -17.94
CA PRO A 329 -3.15 4.17 -17.70
C PRO A 329 -3.71 3.05 -18.60
N LEU A 330 -2.84 2.10 -18.97
CA LEU A 330 -3.11 1.04 -19.96
C LEU A 330 -3.94 -0.14 -19.40
N PHE A 331 -4.99 0.16 -18.66
CA PHE A 331 -5.91 -0.80 -18.03
C PHE A 331 -7.26 -0.16 -17.72
N GLN A 332 -8.29 -0.97 -17.49
CA GLN A 332 -9.68 -0.55 -17.28
C GLN A 332 -9.87 0.37 -16.08
N SER A 333 -11.01 1.05 -16.03
CA SER A 333 -11.26 2.11 -15.04
C SER A 333 -11.72 1.58 -13.68
N TYR A 334 -12.82 0.83 -13.63
CA TYR A 334 -13.43 0.42 -12.36
C TYR A 334 -12.74 -0.80 -11.74
N ILE A 335 -12.30 -0.80 -10.49
CA ILE A 335 -12.17 0.30 -9.52
C ILE A 335 -10.82 1.01 -9.64
N SER A 336 -10.69 2.20 -9.03
CA SER A 336 -9.41 2.92 -8.97
C SER A 336 -8.37 2.14 -8.17
N GLY A 337 -7.28 1.75 -8.82
CA GLY A 337 -6.16 1.07 -8.17
C GLY A 337 -5.49 1.96 -7.12
N HIS A 338 -5.27 3.25 -7.44
CA HIS A 338 -4.71 4.22 -6.47
C HIS A 338 -5.56 4.27 -5.21
N SER A 339 -6.88 4.42 -5.36
CA SER A 339 -7.80 4.49 -4.22
C SER A 339 -7.77 3.22 -3.37
N THR A 340 -7.65 2.05 -4.03
CA THR A 340 -7.60 0.75 -3.36
C THR A 340 -6.30 0.57 -2.59
N PHE A 341 -5.14 0.84 -3.20
CA PHE A 341 -3.84 0.81 -2.52
C PHE A 341 -3.82 1.77 -1.33
N SER A 342 -4.27 3.01 -1.56
CA SER A 342 -4.23 4.07 -0.57
C SER A 342 -5.05 3.76 0.67
N MET A 343 -6.30 3.33 0.50
CA MET A 343 -7.11 3.01 1.67
C MET A 343 -6.67 1.72 2.36
N ALA A 344 -6.13 0.74 1.62
CA ALA A 344 -5.58 -0.47 2.23
C ALA A 344 -4.40 -0.16 3.17
N ALA A 345 -3.45 0.66 2.72
CA ALA A 345 -2.33 1.10 3.54
C ALA A 345 -2.79 2.00 4.71
N ALA A 346 -3.68 2.97 4.46
CA ALA A 346 -4.21 3.85 5.49
C ALA A 346 -4.96 3.09 6.60
N THR A 347 -5.74 2.07 6.23
CA THR A 347 -6.49 1.24 7.18
C THR A 347 -5.56 0.42 8.06
N VAL A 348 -4.48 -0.14 7.49
CA VAL A 348 -3.43 -0.83 8.26
C VAL A 348 -2.71 0.12 9.21
N LEU A 349 -2.38 1.33 8.76
CA LEU A 349 -1.73 2.35 9.60
C LEU A 349 -2.63 2.75 10.77
N ASP A 350 -3.93 3.03 10.52
CA ASP A 350 -4.91 3.31 11.56
C ASP A 350 -5.01 2.16 12.58
N ASP A 351 -5.14 0.91 12.12
CA ASP A 351 -5.19 -0.26 13.00
C ASP A 351 -3.91 -0.40 13.84
N PHE A 352 -2.74 -0.29 13.21
CA PHE A 352 -1.45 -0.45 13.89
C PHE A 352 -1.23 0.61 14.98
N PHE A 353 -1.56 1.87 14.70
CA PHE A 353 -1.44 2.96 15.68
C PHE A 353 -2.63 3.03 16.64
N GLY A 354 -3.71 2.27 16.38
CA GLY A 354 -4.97 2.32 17.11
C GLY A 354 -5.75 3.62 16.92
N THR A 355 -5.39 4.43 15.92
CA THR A 355 -6.00 5.73 15.61
C THR A 355 -5.62 6.24 14.22
N ASP A 356 -6.62 6.73 13.49
CA ASP A 356 -6.44 7.46 12.23
C ASP A 356 -5.83 8.85 12.43
N ALA A 357 -6.00 9.44 13.62
CA ALA A 357 -5.59 10.81 13.94
C ALA A 357 -4.07 10.96 14.20
N VAL A 358 -3.25 10.50 13.28
CA VAL A 358 -1.79 10.71 13.24
C VAL A 358 -1.49 11.77 12.19
N SER A 359 -0.99 12.92 12.62
CA SER A 359 -0.60 13.99 11.70
C SER A 359 0.81 13.75 11.16
N PHE A 360 0.98 13.87 9.84
CA PHE A 360 2.26 13.71 9.16
C PHE A 360 2.35 14.59 7.92
N CYS A 361 3.56 14.75 7.37
CA CYS A 361 3.77 15.35 6.06
C CYS A 361 4.45 14.32 5.16
N ALA A 362 3.86 14.06 4.00
CA ALA A 362 4.43 13.25 2.94
C ALA A 362 5.17 14.16 1.95
N GLU A 363 6.32 13.68 1.49
CA GLU A 363 7.06 14.29 0.38
C GLU A 363 6.68 13.58 -0.91
N ALA A 364 6.73 14.31 -2.03
CA ALA A 364 6.56 13.71 -3.33
C ALA A 364 7.81 12.90 -3.70
N ASP A 365 7.62 11.88 -4.53
CA ASP A 365 8.72 11.13 -5.13
C ASP A 365 9.76 12.09 -5.76
N PRO A 366 11.07 11.80 -5.65
CA PRO A 366 12.11 12.65 -6.28
C PRO A 366 11.99 12.82 -7.80
N ASN A 367 11.30 11.89 -8.48
CA ASN A 367 10.96 11.92 -9.90
C ASN A 367 9.51 12.40 -10.13
N ALA A 368 8.84 13.01 -9.15
CA ALA A 368 7.51 13.56 -9.34
C ALA A 368 7.54 14.81 -10.22
N HIS A 369 6.55 14.94 -11.09
CA HIS A 369 6.43 16.05 -12.03
C HIS A 369 4.97 16.51 -12.14
N ASP A 370 4.75 17.75 -12.60
CA ASP A 370 3.42 18.22 -13.01
C ASP A 370 3.03 17.67 -14.40
N ALA A 371 1.80 17.93 -14.85
CA ALA A 371 1.30 17.48 -16.16
C ALA A 371 2.10 18.04 -17.37
N ASN A 372 2.85 19.12 -17.15
CA ASN A 372 3.76 19.74 -18.13
C ASN A 372 5.18 19.17 -18.06
N ASN A 373 5.41 18.16 -17.21
CA ASN A 373 6.69 17.51 -16.96
C ASN A 373 7.73 18.39 -16.24
N ASN A 374 7.29 19.40 -15.49
CA ASN A 374 8.18 20.16 -14.62
C ASN A 374 8.37 19.40 -13.30
N PRO A 375 9.60 19.26 -12.79
CA PRO A 375 9.84 18.67 -11.47
C PRO A 375 9.00 19.34 -10.38
N LEU A 376 8.32 18.52 -9.59
CA LEU A 376 7.55 18.99 -8.46
C LEU A 376 8.53 19.40 -7.36
N THR A 377 8.48 20.65 -6.92
CA THR A 377 9.46 21.20 -5.96
C THR A 377 8.80 22.15 -4.95
N GLY A 378 9.51 22.40 -3.84
CA GLY A 378 9.08 23.34 -2.82
C GLY A 378 7.74 22.94 -2.21
N ALA A 379 6.84 23.91 -2.02
CA ALA A 379 5.54 23.67 -1.38
C ALA A 379 4.60 22.76 -2.19
N ALA A 380 4.84 22.54 -3.49
CA ALA A 380 4.05 21.63 -4.29
C ALA A 380 4.47 20.16 -4.09
N ALA A 381 5.69 19.93 -3.61
CA ALA A 381 6.26 18.58 -3.39
C ALA A 381 6.03 18.06 -1.96
N GLN A 382 5.25 18.76 -1.13
CA GLN A 382 4.96 18.34 0.24
C GLN A 382 3.48 18.49 0.53
N ARG A 383 2.87 17.47 1.13
CA ARG A 383 1.46 17.51 1.59
C ARG A 383 1.37 17.00 3.02
N CYS A 384 0.62 17.71 3.85
CA CYS A 384 0.46 17.37 5.26
C CYS A 384 -0.99 17.03 5.57
N PHE A 385 -1.17 15.96 6.33
CA PHE A 385 -2.47 15.38 6.64
C PHE A 385 -2.66 15.27 8.14
N ALA A 386 -3.91 15.35 8.60
CA ALA A 386 -4.29 15.14 9.98
C ALA A 386 -4.50 13.64 10.31
N GLY A 387 -4.64 12.81 9.28
CA GLY A 387 -4.79 11.35 9.42
C GLY A 387 -4.60 10.60 8.10
N PHE A 388 -4.52 9.28 8.20
CA PHE A 388 -4.22 8.41 7.06
C PHE A 388 -5.38 8.34 6.05
N THR A 389 -6.61 8.31 6.57
CA THR A 389 -7.83 8.29 5.75
C THR A 389 -7.95 9.58 4.91
N GLU A 390 -7.51 10.72 5.44
CA GLU A 390 -7.47 11.99 4.70
C GLU A 390 -6.49 11.91 3.52
N ALA A 391 -5.28 11.39 3.75
CA ALA A 391 -4.31 11.17 2.68
C ALA A 391 -4.83 10.21 1.61
N ALA A 392 -5.47 9.10 2.02
CA ALA A 392 -6.06 8.15 1.08
C ALA A 392 -7.22 8.75 0.26
N ALA A 393 -8.07 9.56 0.89
CA ALA A 393 -9.16 10.27 0.24
C ALA A 393 -8.65 11.28 -0.81
N GLU A 394 -7.56 11.97 -0.50
CA GLU A 394 -6.93 12.91 -1.43
C GLU A 394 -6.25 12.19 -2.59
N ALA A 395 -5.51 11.10 -2.31
CA ALA A 395 -4.93 10.23 -3.33
C ALA A 395 -5.99 9.71 -4.30
N GLY A 396 -7.13 9.26 -3.79
CA GLY A 396 -8.28 8.88 -4.60
C GLY A 396 -8.87 10.04 -5.40
N GLY A 397 -9.04 11.20 -4.74
CA GLY A 397 -9.53 12.46 -5.31
C GLY A 397 -8.71 12.95 -6.50
N SER A 398 -7.39 12.77 -6.41
CA SER A 398 -6.42 13.18 -7.42
C SER A 398 -6.70 12.60 -8.81
N ARG A 399 -7.34 11.43 -8.87
CA ARG A 399 -7.60 10.70 -10.12
C ARG A 399 -8.77 11.29 -10.91
N LEU A 400 -9.70 11.93 -10.22
CA LEU A 400 -10.81 12.66 -10.82
C LEU A 400 -10.30 13.95 -11.46
N ILE A 401 -9.49 14.71 -10.72
CA ILE A 401 -8.79 15.89 -11.23
C ILE A 401 -7.84 15.53 -12.38
N GLY A 402 -7.27 14.32 -12.32
CA GLY A 402 -6.41 13.81 -13.37
C GLY A 402 -7.12 13.44 -14.67
N GLY A 403 -8.46 13.36 -14.68
CA GLY A 403 -9.22 13.01 -15.87
C GLY A 403 -9.32 11.52 -16.18
N ILE A 404 -8.89 10.64 -15.26
CA ILE A 404 -8.63 9.23 -15.60
C ILE A 404 -9.49 8.23 -14.82
N HIS A 405 -10.33 8.69 -13.89
CA HIS A 405 -11.27 7.85 -13.14
C HIS A 405 -12.58 8.58 -12.86
N PHE A 406 -13.68 7.81 -12.76
CA PHE A 406 -14.96 8.30 -12.28
C PHE A 406 -15.01 8.36 -10.75
N ALA A 407 -15.90 9.16 -10.18
CA ALA A 407 -16.04 9.24 -8.72
C ALA A 407 -16.46 7.89 -8.10
N SER A 408 -17.27 7.11 -8.81
CA SER A 408 -17.66 5.76 -8.40
C SER A 408 -16.47 4.78 -8.35
N ASP A 409 -15.54 4.84 -9.32
CA ASP A 409 -14.32 4.03 -9.31
C ASP A 409 -13.48 4.30 -8.06
N ASN A 410 -13.40 5.57 -7.69
CA ASN A 410 -12.64 6.04 -6.57
C ASN A 410 -13.29 5.63 -5.24
N MET A 411 -14.59 5.92 -5.06
CA MET A 411 -15.32 5.56 -3.84
C MET A 411 -15.29 4.05 -3.58
N GLN A 412 -15.57 3.23 -4.60
CA GLN A 412 -15.55 1.78 -4.46
C GLN A 412 -14.11 1.25 -4.28
N GLY A 413 -13.11 1.91 -4.86
CA GLY A 413 -11.71 1.66 -4.58
C GLY A 413 -11.35 1.87 -3.11
N LEU A 414 -11.70 3.02 -2.53
CA LEU A 414 -11.45 3.31 -1.11
C LEU A 414 -12.15 2.28 -0.22
N LEU A 415 -13.43 2.00 -0.44
CA LEU A 415 -14.19 1.01 0.33
C LEU A 415 -13.61 -0.41 0.23
N THR A 416 -13.06 -0.77 -0.93
CA THR A 416 -12.40 -2.06 -1.15
C THR A 416 -11.07 -2.11 -0.40
N GLY A 417 -10.27 -1.04 -0.47
CA GLY A 417 -9.03 -0.94 0.30
C GLY A 417 -9.26 -1.02 1.81
N GLU A 418 -10.32 -0.39 2.33
CA GLU A 418 -10.72 -0.50 3.74
C GLU A 418 -10.94 -1.96 4.15
N ARG A 419 -11.74 -2.72 3.38
CA ARG A 419 -11.98 -4.14 3.67
C ARG A 419 -10.71 -5.01 3.59
N ILE A 420 -9.78 -4.67 2.69
CA ILE A 420 -8.50 -5.37 2.58
C ILE A 420 -7.63 -5.11 3.80
N GLY A 421 -7.48 -3.85 4.21
CA GLY A 421 -6.70 -3.47 5.38
C GLY A 421 -7.23 -4.13 6.66
N ASP A 422 -8.55 -4.14 6.85
CA ASP A 422 -9.20 -4.81 7.98
C ASP A 422 -8.91 -6.32 8.01
N GLN A 423 -8.96 -7.01 6.87
CA GLN A 423 -8.63 -8.43 6.82
C GLN A 423 -7.15 -8.71 7.08
N VAL A 424 -6.25 -7.86 6.59
CA VAL A 424 -4.81 -8.00 6.85
C VAL A 424 -4.53 -7.87 8.35
N ALA A 425 -5.10 -6.85 9.00
CA ALA A 425 -4.99 -6.63 10.44
C ALA A 425 -5.52 -7.81 11.27
N ALA A 426 -6.60 -8.44 10.81
CA ALA A 426 -7.23 -9.57 11.49
C ALA A 426 -6.48 -10.91 11.27
N ASN A 427 -5.94 -11.15 10.08
CA ASN A 427 -5.54 -12.49 9.65
C ASN A 427 -4.03 -12.76 9.73
N ALA A 428 -3.18 -11.72 9.74
CA ALA A 428 -1.74 -11.88 9.61
C ALA A 428 -0.94 -11.02 10.61
N PHE A 429 0.29 -11.44 10.88
CA PHE A 429 1.25 -10.70 11.72
C PHE A 429 0.73 -10.40 13.15
N THR A 430 -0.12 -11.29 13.68
CA THR A 430 -0.74 -11.13 15.00
C THR A 430 0.25 -11.48 16.11
N PRO A 431 0.12 -10.86 17.31
CA PRO A 431 0.93 -11.23 18.47
C PRO A 431 0.82 -12.73 18.76
N ALA A 432 1.95 -13.38 19.05
CA ALA A 432 1.93 -14.75 19.51
C ALA A 432 1.35 -14.80 20.93
N PRO A 433 0.54 -15.81 21.30
CA PRO A 433 0.10 -15.98 22.67
C PRO A 433 1.32 -16.07 23.59
N GLU A 434 1.34 -15.26 24.66
CA GLU A 434 2.31 -15.43 25.73
C GLU A 434 2.31 -16.90 26.17
N PRO A 435 3.48 -17.57 26.31
CA PRO A 435 3.52 -18.92 26.83
C PRO A 435 2.83 -18.90 28.19
N SER A 436 1.69 -19.57 28.27
CA SER A 436 0.80 -19.49 29.42
C SER A 436 1.53 -19.96 30.69
N SER A 437 2.06 -19.02 31.45
CA SER A 437 2.38 -19.19 32.87
C SER A 437 1.10 -19.36 33.72
N LEU A 438 -0.08 -19.37 33.08
CA LEU A 438 -1.41 -19.49 33.66
C LEU A 438 -2.01 -20.91 33.67
N VAL A 439 -1.24 -21.96 33.34
CA VAL A 439 -1.69 -23.35 33.59
C VAL A 439 -1.10 -23.96 34.88
N THR A 440 -0.09 -23.34 35.48
CA THR A 440 0.51 -23.83 36.74
C THR A 440 -0.19 -23.37 38.02
N VAL A 441 -1.13 -22.42 37.95
CA VAL A 441 -1.86 -21.92 39.14
C VAL A 441 -3.25 -22.57 39.30
N ALA A 442 -3.86 -23.09 38.22
CA ALA A 442 -5.17 -23.73 38.28
C ALA A 442 -5.15 -25.17 38.83
N THR A 443 -4.01 -25.86 38.78
CA THR A 443 -3.87 -27.23 39.33
C THR A 443 -3.38 -27.26 40.78
N ALA A 444 -2.90 -26.13 41.32
CA ALA A 444 -2.45 -26.03 42.72
C ALA A 444 -3.54 -25.57 43.71
N MET A 445 -4.61 -24.90 43.24
CA MET A 445 -5.70 -24.44 44.12
C MET A 445 -6.87 -25.43 44.28
N ILE A 446 -6.91 -26.54 43.53
CA ILE A 446 -7.94 -27.59 43.70
C ILE A 446 -7.51 -28.66 44.73
N LEU A 447 -6.27 -28.64 45.23
CA LEU A 447 -5.78 -29.56 46.25
C LEU A 447 -5.65 -28.97 47.67
N PHE A 448 -6.00 -27.70 47.89
CA PHE A 448 -5.90 -27.07 49.22
C PHE A 448 -7.17 -26.42 49.79
N LEU A 449 -8.29 -26.40 49.06
CA LEU A 449 -9.58 -25.87 49.58
C LEU A 449 -10.61 -26.96 49.92
N GLY A 450 -10.11 -28.17 50.20
CA GLY A 450 -10.91 -29.28 50.71
C GLY A 450 -10.90 -29.40 52.23
N LEU A 451 -10.58 -28.37 53.02
CA LEU A 451 -10.67 -28.42 54.48
C LEU A 451 -10.75 -27.01 55.10
N VAL A 452 -11.69 -26.86 56.03
CA VAL A 452 -11.95 -25.70 56.92
C VAL A 452 -12.85 -24.60 56.35
N GLY A 453 -14.10 -24.61 56.85
CA GLY A 453 -15.08 -23.58 56.60
C GLY A 453 -14.99 -22.38 57.55
N GLY A 454 -15.86 -21.39 57.28
CA GLY A 454 -16.32 -20.44 58.28
C GLY A 454 -16.18 -18.96 57.91
N ARG A 455 -17.35 -18.32 57.82
CA ARG A 455 -17.67 -16.92 58.19
C ARG A 455 -17.37 -15.76 57.22
N GLN A 456 -18.47 -15.03 56.97
CA GLN A 456 -18.57 -13.66 56.44
C GLN A 456 -17.71 -12.64 57.19
N ARG A 457 -17.14 -11.65 56.47
CA ARG A 457 -17.52 -10.21 56.53
C ARG A 457 -16.62 -9.30 55.65
N ARG A 458 -17.27 -8.21 55.24
CA ARG A 458 -16.90 -6.94 54.56
C ARG A 458 -15.46 -6.39 54.67
N GLY A 459 -15.08 -5.65 53.62
CA GLY A 459 -14.04 -4.60 53.53
C GLY A 459 -13.53 -4.51 52.07
N GLU A 460 -14.05 -3.59 51.25
CA GLU A 460 -13.47 -2.27 50.89
C GLU A 460 -12.30 -2.32 49.88
N GLU A 461 -12.54 -1.59 48.77
CA GLU A 461 -11.65 -0.99 47.77
C GLU A 461 -10.42 -1.72 47.23
N GLU A 462 -10.41 -1.94 45.90
CA GLU A 462 -9.32 -1.52 45.01
C GLU A 462 -9.82 -1.50 43.55
N ARG A 463 -10.01 -0.30 42.99
CA ARG A 463 -10.25 -0.10 41.55
C ARG A 463 -8.91 -0.10 40.82
N SER A 464 -8.57 -1.22 40.21
CA SER A 464 -7.49 -1.32 39.22
C SER A 464 -7.97 -0.87 37.84
N LEU A 465 -7.17 -0.01 37.19
CA LEU A 465 -7.30 0.35 35.79
C LEU A 465 -7.03 -0.88 34.92
N ALA A 466 -8.09 -1.45 34.35
CA ALA A 466 -8.03 -2.28 33.17
C ALA A 466 -9.06 -1.72 32.17
N ALA A 467 -8.63 -0.72 31.40
CA ALA A 467 -9.38 -0.31 30.21
C ALA A 467 -9.12 -1.37 29.13
N GLY A 468 -10.02 -2.35 29.08
CA GLY A 468 -10.10 -3.29 27.98
C GLY A 468 -10.37 -2.54 26.67
N ILE A 469 -9.53 -2.83 25.68
CA ILE A 469 -9.78 -2.52 24.28
C ILE A 469 -11.05 -3.29 23.90
N LEU A 470 -12.16 -2.58 23.76
CA LEU A 470 -13.36 -3.11 23.12
C LEU A 470 -13.24 -2.84 21.61
N PRO A 471 -13.57 -3.82 20.75
CA PRO A 471 -13.58 -3.61 19.31
C PRO A 471 -14.60 -2.52 18.96
N ARG A 472 -14.17 -1.49 18.22
CA ARG A 472 -15.09 -0.53 17.60
C ARG A 472 -15.91 -1.26 16.54
N GLY A 473 -17.23 -1.03 16.55
CA GLY A 473 -18.14 -1.59 15.54
C GLY A 473 -17.89 -1.01 14.13
N PRO A 474 -18.40 -1.64 13.08
CA PRO A 474 -18.12 -1.29 11.70
C PRO A 474 -19.02 -0.13 11.24
N GLU A 475 -18.63 1.11 11.53
CA GLU A 475 -19.03 2.24 10.68
C GLU A 475 -17.91 2.45 9.66
N SER A 476 -18.21 2.37 8.36
CA SER A 476 -17.19 2.47 7.30
C SER A 476 -16.52 3.84 7.33
N ARG A 477 -15.19 3.85 7.50
CA ARG A 477 -14.30 5.00 7.50
C ARG A 477 -14.36 5.73 6.16
N ALA A 478 -14.46 4.99 5.06
CA ALA A 478 -14.56 5.56 3.72
C ALA A 478 -15.92 6.22 3.42
N SER A 479 -17.02 5.76 4.06
CA SER A 479 -18.36 6.31 3.81
C SER A 479 -18.58 7.76 4.30
N ALA A 480 -17.71 8.25 5.18
CA ALA A 480 -17.72 9.63 5.66
C ALA A 480 -17.07 10.64 4.68
N ILE A 481 -16.40 10.15 3.62
CA ILE A 481 -15.68 10.97 2.64
C ILE A 481 -16.68 11.52 1.62
N ARG A 482 -17.24 12.72 1.88
CA ARG A 482 -17.92 13.51 0.85
C ARG A 482 -16.91 14.44 0.18
N TYR A 483 -16.82 14.38 -1.15
CA TYR A 483 -16.14 15.39 -1.95
C TYR A 483 -16.90 16.72 -1.87
N SER A 484 -16.68 17.46 -0.79
CA SER A 484 -16.96 18.89 -0.75
C SER A 484 -15.66 19.63 -1.00
N SER A 485 -15.70 20.66 -1.86
CA SER A 485 -14.62 21.61 -2.14
C SER A 485 -13.68 21.83 -0.93
N PRO A 486 -12.34 21.77 -1.10
CA PRO A 486 -11.42 21.80 0.02
C PRO A 486 -11.58 23.09 0.83
N ARG A 487 -12.04 22.98 2.08
CA ARG A 487 -11.91 24.09 3.04
C ARG A 487 -10.45 24.19 3.43
N ARG A 488 -9.87 25.37 3.22
CA ARG A 488 -8.50 25.75 3.60
C ARG A 488 -8.20 25.37 5.06
N SER A 489 -7.51 24.25 5.27
CA SER A 489 -6.82 23.95 6.51
C SER A 489 -5.41 24.55 6.43
N ARG A 490 -5.23 25.75 7.00
CA ARG A 490 -3.88 26.28 7.27
C ARG A 490 -3.40 25.67 8.59
N ALA A 491 -2.97 24.42 8.59
CA ALA A 491 -2.15 23.90 9.67
C ALA A 491 -0.76 24.56 9.55
N THR A 492 -0.43 25.47 10.48
CA THR A 492 0.89 26.09 10.54
C THR A 492 1.83 25.15 11.31
N CYS A 493 2.66 24.40 10.58
CA CYS A 493 3.68 23.57 11.20
C CYS A 493 4.83 24.46 11.73
N ARG A 494 5.02 24.49 13.05
CA ARG A 494 6.18 25.14 13.68
C ARG A 494 7.39 24.22 13.59
N ARG A 495 8.36 24.56 12.74
CA ARG A 495 9.72 23.99 12.81
C ARG A 495 10.32 24.25 14.19
N VAL A 496 10.64 23.19 14.93
CA VAL A 496 11.54 23.25 16.08
C VAL A 496 12.97 23.20 15.54
N SER A 497 13.60 24.36 15.33
CA SER A 497 15.04 24.42 15.11
C SER A 497 15.76 24.27 16.45
N LYS A 498 16.51 23.18 16.65
CA LYS A 498 17.54 23.12 17.70
C LYS A 498 18.77 23.92 17.21
N ARG A 499 19.18 24.89 18.02
CA ARG A 499 20.55 25.44 18.01
C ARG A 499 21.43 24.61 18.93
#